data_AF-A0A9P6TJ26-F1
#
_entry.id   AF-A0A9P6TJ26-F1
#
_cell.length_a   1.000
_cell.length_b   1.000
_cell.length_c   1.000
_cell.angle_alpha   90.00
_cell.angle_beta   90.00
_cell.angle_gamma   90.00
#
_symmetry.space_group_name_H-M   'P 1'
#
loop_
_entity.id
_entity.type
_entity.pdbx_description
1 polymer ?
#
loop_
_entity_poly.entity_id
_entity_poly.type
_entity_poly.pdbx_seq_one_letter_code
_entity_poly.pdbx_strand_id
1 'polypeptide(L)'
;MLETVTSITRRYKSTIITGILSLIIQTLFSIWFVLTVVGVYNVYNKPSGDNATLKGIMVFLVFSFYWTSQVITYATHVILAGVFATVYFVNNQIQHPIWGSARRAFTTSFGTVCFGSLLIAIINLIRFFISVARSGTDNAILGFVLCIIECIVACIEGLFEWFTYYAFSGVAIYGDAFIPSAKRTWTLIQDRGVDAIINDNLIGNVLFMGGLLVGVLSSLLGFVYLQVAQPAYNANGGMTPVVVLVCFLIGSSMFSTIATVISSGVATTFVCLAEDPDALRRTQPMLFEKIRETWPQVVQGI
;
A
#
# COMPACT_ATOMS: atom_id res chain seq x y z
N MET A 1 -12.38 -6.89 -16.22
CA MET A 1 -11.26 -6.94 -15.25
C MET A 1 -11.75 -7.24 -13.83
N LEU A 2 -12.53 -6.36 -13.17
CA LEU A 2 -12.98 -6.61 -11.79
C LEU A 2 -13.79 -7.90 -11.64
N GLU A 3 -14.69 -8.21 -12.59
CA GLU A 3 -15.48 -9.45 -12.60
C GLU A 3 -14.57 -10.69 -12.66
N THR A 4 -13.56 -10.66 -13.55
CA THR A 4 -12.52 -11.69 -13.64
C THR A 4 -11.80 -11.90 -12.31
N VAL A 5 -11.27 -10.83 -11.72
CA VAL A 5 -10.53 -10.91 -10.47
C VAL A 5 -11.43 -11.47 -9.37
N THR A 6 -12.67 -10.99 -9.26
CA THR A 6 -13.66 -11.47 -8.29
C THR A 6 -14.00 -12.94 -8.50
N SER A 7 -14.13 -13.39 -9.75
CA SER A 7 -14.38 -14.81 -10.07
C SER A 7 -13.22 -15.71 -9.63
N ILE A 8 -11.97 -15.26 -9.84
CA ILE A 8 -10.76 -15.97 -9.43
C ILE A 8 -10.66 -16.00 -7.90
N THR A 9 -10.90 -14.87 -7.23
CA THR A 9 -10.93 -14.77 -5.76
C THR A 9 -11.99 -15.68 -5.14
N ARG A 10 -13.18 -15.78 -5.76
CA ARG A 10 -14.26 -16.67 -5.28
C ARG A 10 -13.89 -18.15 -5.47
N ARG A 11 -13.21 -18.49 -6.58
CA ARG A 11 -12.74 -19.86 -6.85
C ARG A 11 -11.62 -20.28 -5.90
N TYR A 12 -10.60 -19.43 -5.75
CA TYR A 12 -9.47 -19.64 -4.86
C TYR A 12 -9.70 -18.92 -3.54
N LYS A 13 -10.52 -19.52 -2.66
CA LYS A 13 -10.81 -19.02 -1.29
C LYS A 13 -9.56 -18.67 -0.50
N SER A 14 -8.47 -19.33 -0.84
CA SER A 14 -7.17 -19.14 -0.24
C SER A 14 -6.59 -17.73 -0.45
N THR A 15 -7.00 -16.99 -1.49
CA THR A 15 -6.69 -15.54 -1.64
C THR A 15 -7.36 -14.69 -0.55
N ILE A 16 -8.62 -14.99 -0.21
CA ILE A 16 -9.35 -14.34 0.89
C ILE A 16 -8.72 -14.71 2.23
N ILE A 17 -8.35 -15.98 2.42
CA ILE A 17 -7.66 -16.44 3.64
C ILE A 17 -6.35 -15.68 3.84
N THR A 18 -5.55 -15.48 2.79
CA THR A 18 -4.33 -14.66 2.86
C THR A 18 -4.62 -13.22 3.27
N GLY A 19 -5.69 -12.61 2.73
CA GLY A 19 -6.14 -11.27 3.15
C GLY A 19 -6.52 -11.20 4.63
N ILE A 20 -7.28 -12.19 5.12
CA ILE A 20 -7.66 -12.28 6.55
C ILE A 20 -6.44 -12.51 7.44
N LEU A 21 -5.51 -13.37 7.03
CA LEU A 21 -4.28 -13.61 7.78
C LEU A 21 -3.44 -12.34 7.88
N SER A 22 -3.31 -11.61 6.76
CA SER A 22 -2.62 -10.33 6.73
C SER A 22 -3.29 -9.29 7.63
N LEU A 23 -4.63 -9.24 7.63
CA LEU A 23 -5.39 -8.39 8.54
C LEU A 23 -5.13 -8.73 10.01
N ILE A 24 -5.08 -10.01 10.37
CA ILE A 24 -4.74 -10.45 11.74
C ILE A 24 -3.33 -9.99 12.11
N ILE A 25 -2.34 -10.18 11.22
CA ILE A 25 -0.97 -9.73 11.44
C ILE A 25 -0.91 -8.21 11.61
N GLN A 26 -1.58 -7.45 10.74
CA GLN A 26 -1.66 -5.99 10.83
C GLN A 26 -2.33 -5.52 12.13
N THR A 27 -3.36 -6.23 12.58
CA THR A 27 -4.06 -5.93 13.85
C THR A 27 -3.15 -6.18 15.04
N LEU A 28 -2.48 -7.33 15.10
CA LEU A 28 -1.53 -7.65 16.18
C LEU A 28 -0.38 -6.65 16.23
N PHE A 29 0.16 -6.26 15.06
CA PHE A 29 1.18 -5.24 14.97
C PHE A 29 0.66 -3.86 15.44
N SER A 30 -0.56 -3.49 15.08
CA SER A 30 -1.19 -2.24 15.53
C SER A 30 -1.39 -2.20 17.04
N ILE A 31 -1.80 -3.32 17.66
CA ILE A 31 -1.89 -3.44 19.13
C ILE A 31 -0.51 -3.25 19.76
N TRP A 32 0.51 -3.96 19.25
CA TRP A 32 1.88 -3.81 19.73
C TRP A 32 2.40 -2.37 19.62
N PHE A 33 2.12 -1.71 18.50
CA PHE A 33 2.46 -0.32 18.27
C PHE A 33 1.80 0.61 19.30
N VAL A 34 0.49 0.47 19.53
CA VAL A 34 -0.24 1.29 20.53
C VAL A 34 0.34 1.08 21.94
N LEU A 35 0.62 -0.15 22.34
CA LEU A 35 1.26 -0.45 23.62
C LEU A 35 2.64 0.22 23.74
N THR A 36 3.42 0.21 22.66
CA THR A 36 4.73 0.86 22.60
C THR A 36 4.62 2.38 22.72
N VAL A 37 3.68 3.00 22.00
CA VAL A 37 3.42 4.45 22.06
C VAL A 37 3.03 4.87 23.48
N VAL A 38 2.12 4.15 24.12
CA VAL A 38 1.71 4.42 25.51
C VAL A 38 2.88 4.25 26.48
N GLY A 39 3.66 3.17 26.33
CA GLY A 39 4.85 2.91 27.15
C GLY A 39 5.89 4.03 27.03
N VAL A 40 6.24 4.43 25.80
CA VAL A 40 7.18 5.53 25.55
C VAL A 40 6.65 6.85 26.11
N TYR A 41 5.36 7.13 25.92
CA TYR A 41 4.76 8.34 26.48
C TYR A 41 4.89 8.38 28.00
N ASN A 42 4.57 7.28 28.70
CA ASN A 42 4.64 7.23 30.16
C ASN A 42 6.08 7.39 30.71
N VAL A 43 7.09 6.90 29.98
CA VAL A 43 8.49 6.96 30.41
C VAL A 43 9.14 8.31 30.09
N TYR A 44 8.86 8.87 28.92
CA TYR A 44 9.59 10.03 28.39
C TYR A 44 8.83 11.35 28.48
N ASN A 45 7.54 11.35 28.81
CA ASN A 45 6.79 12.58 29.01
C ASN A 45 7.26 13.30 30.28
N LYS A 46 7.85 14.48 30.10
CA LYS A 46 8.29 15.36 31.19
C LYS A 46 7.31 16.53 31.28
N PRO A 47 6.43 16.59 32.31
CA PRO A 47 5.40 17.63 32.41
C PRO A 47 5.94 19.06 32.48
N SER A 48 7.17 19.23 32.98
CA SER A 48 7.80 20.54 33.21
C SER A 48 9.16 20.69 32.50
N GLY A 49 9.45 19.83 31.52
CA GLY A 49 10.73 19.80 30.81
C GLY A 49 10.57 19.85 29.29
N ASP A 50 11.69 20.04 28.58
CA ASP A 50 11.71 19.93 27.13
C ASP A 50 11.42 18.48 26.71
N ASN A 51 10.40 18.33 25.85
CA ASN A 51 9.92 17.06 25.34
C ASN A 51 10.51 16.74 23.95
N ALA A 52 11.66 17.34 23.58
CA ALA A 52 12.35 17.07 22.32
C ALA A 52 12.65 15.57 22.10
N THR A 53 13.13 14.87 23.14
CA THR A 53 13.39 13.42 23.06
C THR A 53 12.11 12.63 22.79
N LEU A 54 11.00 12.97 23.47
CA LEU A 54 9.70 12.33 23.25
C LEU A 54 9.23 12.55 21.81
N LYS A 55 9.31 13.79 21.30
CA LYS A 55 8.94 14.12 19.92
C LYS A 55 9.75 13.31 18.91
N GLY A 56 11.08 13.21 19.10
CA GLY A 56 11.95 12.43 18.23
C GLY A 56 11.59 10.94 18.20
N ILE A 57 11.36 10.33 19.37
CA ILE A 57 10.95 8.92 19.45
C ILE A 57 9.58 8.72 18.81
N MET A 58 8.62 9.63 19.02
CA MET A 58 7.29 9.53 18.41
C MET A 58 7.33 9.58 16.88
N VAL A 59 8.14 10.47 16.30
CA VAL A 59 8.33 10.52 14.84
C VAL A 59 8.92 9.21 14.32
N PHE A 60 9.94 8.66 15.02
CA PHE A 60 10.52 7.37 14.66
C PHE A 60 9.50 6.22 14.75
N LEU A 61 8.66 6.20 15.78
CA LEU A 61 7.62 5.19 15.95
C LEU A 61 6.58 5.26 14.82
N VAL A 62 6.11 6.46 14.44
CA VAL A 62 5.19 6.63 13.32
C VAL A 62 5.83 6.17 12.01
N PHE A 63 7.10 6.52 11.78
CA PHE A 63 7.85 6.04 10.61
C PHE A 63 7.95 4.50 10.60
N SER A 64 8.32 3.89 11.73
CA SER A 64 8.41 2.43 11.86
C SER A 64 7.06 1.77 11.63
N PHE A 65 5.96 2.33 12.16
CA PHE A 65 4.62 1.82 11.95
C PHE A 65 4.22 1.86 10.48
N TYR A 66 4.46 2.99 9.81
CA TYR A 66 4.17 3.16 8.39
C TYR A 66 4.96 2.16 7.54
N TRP A 67 6.28 2.08 7.75
CA TRP A 67 7.14 1.18 6.99
C TRP A 67 6.75 -0.29 7.18
N THR A 68 6.56 -0.75 8.43
CA THR A 68 6.17 -2.15 8.68
C THR A 68 4.77 -2.46 8.13
N SER A 69 3.82 -1.53 8.23
CA SER A 69 2.48 -1.71 7.66
C SER A 69 2.52 -1.83 6.12
N GLN A 70 3.40 -1.06 5.47
CA GLN A 70 3.65 -1.22 4.04
C GLN A 70 4.27 -2.58 3.72
N VAL A 71 5.26 -3.04 4.49
CA VAL A 71 5.87 -4.36 4.28
C VAL A 71 4.82 -5.46 4.38
N ILE A 72 3.91 -5.41 5.36
CA ILE A 72 2.81 -6.38 5.50
C ILE A 72 1.89 -6.33 4.27
N THR A 73 1.52 -5.14 3.83
CA THR A 73 0.64 -4.91 2.67
C THR A 73 1.28 -5.40 1.38
N TYR A 74 2.53 -5.02 1.10
CA TYR A 74 3.24 -5.41 -0.12
C TYR A 74 3.70 -6.87 -0.12
N ALA A 75 4.02 -7.46 1.02
CA ALA A 75 4.24 -8.90 1.11
C ALA A 75 2.96 -9.65 0.72
N THR A 76 1.80 -9.20 1.21
CA THR A 76 0.49 -9.73 0.82
C THR A 76 0.24 -9.55 -0.67
N HIS A 77 0.56 -8.37 -1.22
CA HIS A 77 0.48 -8.10 -2.65
C HIS A 77 1.31 -9.08 -3.48
N VAL A 78 2.58 -9.31 -3.13
CA VAL A 78 3.47 -10.23 -3.85
C VAL A 78 2.95 -11.68 -3.78
N ILE A 79 2.43 -12.12 -2.63
CA ILE A 79 1.82 -13.46 -2.50
C ILE A 79 0.64 -13.59 -3.46
N LEU A 80 -0.27 -12.63 -3.43
CA LEU A 80 -1.48 -12.65 -4.25
C LEU A 80 -1.16 -12.50 -5.74
N ALA A 81 -0.25 -11.61 -6.10
CA ALA A 81 0.24 -11.43 -7.45
C ALA A 81 0.78 -12.75 -8.02
N GLY A 82 1.58 -13.49 -7.23
CA GLY A 82 2.06 -14.80 -7.64
C GLY A 82 0.93 -15.80 -7.94
N VAL A 83 -0.16 -15.75 -7.17
CA VAL A 83 -1.35 -16.59 -7.40
C VAL A 83 -2.08 -16.20 -8.67
N PHE A 84 -2.37 -14.91 -8.85
CA PHE A 84 -3.06 -14.40 -10.03
C PHE A 84 -2.25 -14.65 -11.30
N ALA A 85 -0.93 -14.44 -11.27
CA ALA A 85 -0.05 -14.77 -12.38
C ALA A 85 -0.07 -16.28 -12.70
N THR A 86 -0.02 -17.13 -11.67
CA THR A 86 -0.08 -18.59 -11.88
C THR A 86 -1.41 -19.01 -12.53
N VAL A 87 -2.53 -18.42 -12.09
CA VAL A 87 -3.86 -18.68 -12.67
C VAL A 87 -3.93 -18.18 -14.12
N TYR A 88 -3.34 -17.01 -14.41
CA TYR A 88 -3.30 -16.40 -15.72
C TYR A 88 -2.49 -17.23 -16.74
N PHE A 89 -1.29 -17.68 -16.37
CA PHE A 89 -0.40 -18.40 -17.31
C PHE A 89 -0.66 -19.90 -17.39
N VAL A 90 -1.05 -20.54 -16.29
CA VAL A 90 -1.11 -22.02 -16.18
C VAL A 90 -2.56 -22.53 -16.15
N ASN A 91 -3.54 -21.69 -16.51
CA ASN A 91 -4.96 -22.02 -16.68
C ASN A 91 -5.56 -22.95 -15.61
N ASN A 92 -5.35 -22.62 -14.32
CA ASN A 92 -5.89 -23.36 -13.17
C ASN A 92 -5.42 -24.83 -13.00
N GLN A 93 -4.34 -25.26 -13.64
CA GLN A 93 -3.83 -26.64 -13.47
C GLN A 93 -3.22 -26.88 -12.08
N ILE A 94 -2.85 -25.80 -11.36
CA ILE A 94 -2.28 -25.87 -10.02
C ILE A 94 -3.40 -25.68 -8.98
N GLN A 95 -3.59 -26.67 -8.11
CA GLN A 95 -4.62 -26.65 -7.06
C GLN A 95 -4.31 -25.67 -5.93
N HIS A 96 -3.03 -25.56 -5.54
CA HIS A 96 -2.60 -24.73 -4.41
C HIS A 96 -1.44 -23.78 -4.77
N PRO A 97 -1.66 -22.77 -5.64
CA PRO A 97 -0.62 -21.85 -6.09
C PRO A 97 -0.02 -21.01 -4.94
N ILE A 98 -0.77 -20.81 -3.86
CA ILE A 98 -0.36 -19.96 -2.73
C ILE A 98 0.89 -20.45 -2.03
N TRP A 99 1.09 -21.75 -1.86
CA TRP A 99 2.28 -22.23 -1.15
C TRP A 99 3.57 -21.86 -1.87
N GLY A 100 3.57 -21.96 -3.21
CA GLY A 100 4.69 -21.52 -4.03
C GLY A 100 4.91 -20.01 -3.96
N SER A 101 3.82 -19.23 -4.11
CA SER A 101 3.89 -17.77 -4.06
C SER A 101 4.28 -17.24 -2.68
N ALA A 102 3.76 -17.82 -1.61
CA ALA A 102 4.08 -17.47 -0.22
C ALA A 102 5.53 -17.81 0.12
N ARG A 103 6.01 -19.00 -0.26
CA ARG A 103 7.41 -19.35 -0.06
C ARG A 103 8.33 -18.34 -0.74
N ARG A 104 8.08 -18.03 -2.02
CA ARG A 104 8.87 -17.04 -2.78
C ARG A 104 8.83 -15.66 -2.14
N ALA A 105 7.64 -15.19 -1.74
CA ALA A 105 7.45 -13.89 -1.11
C ALA A 105 8.26 -13.73 0.17
N PHE A 106 8.34 -14.78 1.01
CA PHE A 106 9.04 -14.74 2.29
C PHE A 106 10.51 -15.19 2.25
N THR A 107 10.99 -15.81 1.17
CA THR A 107 12.39 -16.22 1.05
C THR A 107 13.17 -15.33 0.11
N THR A 108 12.93 -15.43 -1.19
CA THR A 108 13.74 -14.77 -2.22
C THR A 108 13.36 -13.31 -2.41
N SER A 109 12.06 -12.98 -2.26
CA SER A 109 11.53 -11.66 -2.58
C SER A 109 11.36 -10.76 -1.36
N PHE A 110 11.47 -11.29 -0.13
CA PHE A 110 11.19 -10.53 1.10
C PHE A 110 12.09 -9.30 1.25
N GLY A 111 13.40 -9.45 0.99
CA GLY A 111 14.35 -8.33 1.06
C GLY A 111 14.01 -7.22 0.05
N THR A 112 13.56 -7.60 -1.14
CA THR A 112 13.09 -6.66 -2.18
C THR A 112 11.82 -5.94 -1.76
N VAL A 113 10.87 -6.65 -1.13
CA VAL A 113 9.66 -6.05 -0.58
C VAL A 113 9.99 -5.03 0.52
N CYS A 114 10.87 -5.40 1.46
CA CYS A 114 11.32 -4.51 2.52
C CYS A 114 12.03 -3.26 1.97
N PHE A 115 12.90 -3.44 0.97
CA PHE A 115 13.63 -2.34 0.33
C PHE A 115 12.70 -1.37 -0.41
N GLY A 116 11.79 -1.87 -1.26
CA GLY A 116 10.84 -1.01 -1.98
C GLY A 116 9.90 -0.25 -1.03
N SER A 117 9.41 -0.93 0.01
CA SER A 117 8.58 -0.30 1.06
C SER A 117 9.35 0.76 1.86
N LEU A 118 10.65 0.53 2.12
CA LEU A 118 11.50 1.49 2.82
C LEU A 118 11.68 2.78 2.01
N LEU A 119 11.87 2.67 0.69
CA LEU A 119 11.99 3.83 -0.19
C LEU A 119 10.73 4.70 -0.17
N ILE A 120 9.54 4.08 -0.25
CA ILE A 120 8.28 4.82 -0.13
C ILE A 120 8.18 5.49 1.24
N ALA A 121 8.52 4.78 2.32
CA ALA A 121 8.50 5.33 3.68
C ALA A 121 9.47 6.52 3.86
N ILE A 122 10.65 6.49 3.24
CA ILE A 122 11.61 7.59 3.28
C ILE A 122 11.07 8.82 2.55
N ILE A 123 10.45 8.65 1.37
CA ILE A 123 9.85 9.77 0.63
C ILE A 123 8.72 10.41 1.46
N ASN A 124 7.87 9.59 2.07
CA ASN A 124 6.83 10.04 3.00
C ASN A 124 7.40 10.81 4.20
N LEU A 125 8.49 10.31 4.78
CA LEU A 125 9.16 10.97 5.90
C LEU A 125 9.75 12.33 5.50
N ILE A 126 10.36 12.43 4.32
CA ILE A 126 10.85 13.71 3.76
C ILE A 126 9.69 14.69 3.61
N ARG A 127 8.56 14.25 3.04
CA ARG A 127 7.36 15.09 2.89
C ARG A 127 6.83 15.57 4.24
N PHE A 128 6.79 14.69 5.25
CA PHE A 128 6.40 15.06 6.60
C PHE A 128 7.28 16.19 7.17
N PHE A 129 8.60 16.08 7.04
CA PHE A 129 9.51 17.13 7.51
C PHE A 129 9.34 18.45 6.75
N ILE A 130 9.08 18.41 5.44
CA ILE A 130 8.78 19.61 4.64
C ILE A 130 7.49 20.28 5.14
N SER A 131 6.44 19.49 5.42
CA SER A 131 5.17 19.98 5.94
C SER A 131 5.34 20.65 7.31
N VAL A 132 6.10 20.01 8.22
CA VAL A 132 6.43 20.59 9.53
C VAL A 132 7.24 21.88 9.39
N ALA A 133 8.26 21.92 8.52
CA ALA A 133 9.06 23.12 8.27
C ALA A 133 8.20 24.26 7.70
N ARG A 134 7.24 23.95 6.83
CA ARG A 134 6.30 24.91 6.26
C ARG A 134 5.37 25.48 7.33
N SER A 135 4.82 24.64 8.22
CA SER A 135 3.95 25.10 9.32
C SER A 135 4.68 25.93 10.38
N GLY A 136 6.01 25.78 10.50
CA GLY A 136 6.83 26.53 11.46
C GLY A 136 7.46 27.82 10.92
N THR A 137 7.15 28.22 9.68
CA THR A 137 7.79 29.36 9.02
C THR A 137 6.85 30.58 8.94
N ASP A 138 7.27 31.72 9.49
CA ASP A 138 6.54 33.00 9.38
C ASP A 138 6.91 33.81 8.11
N ASN A 139 7.97 33.42 7.41
CA ASN A 139 8.44 34.07 6.19
C ASN A 139 7.61 33.64 4.98
N ALA A 140 6.81 34.54 4.42
CA ALA A 140 5.93 34.26 3.27
C ALA A 140 6.67 33.66 2.05
N ILE A 141 7.87 34.16 1.73
CA ILE A 141 8.67 33.67 0.59
C ILE A 141 9.15 32.23 0.84
N LEU A 142 9.66 31.95 2.05
CA LEU A 142 10.11 30.60 2.41
C LEU A 142 8.94 29.62 2.47
N GLY A 143 7.79 30.04 3.01
CA GLY A 143 6.55 29.26 3.00
C GLY A 143 6.07 28.93 1.58
N PHE A 144 6.17 29.87 0.64
CA PHE A 144 5.84 29.64 -0.78
C PHE A 144 6.78 28.62 -1.44
N VAL A 145 8.09 28.76 -1.23
CA VAL A 145 9.08 27.80 -1.75
C VAL A 145 8.86 26.40 -1.18
N LEU A 146 8.63 26.28 0.14
CA LEU A 146 8.33 25.00 0.78
C LEU A 146 7.04 24.37 0.26
N CYS A 147 6.02 25.16 -0.08
CA CYS A 147 4.80 24.65 -0.72
C CYS A 147 5.09 24.04 -2.11
N ILE A 148 5.96 24.66 -2.91
CA ILE A 148 6.35 24.12 -4.23
C ILE A 148 7.12 22.81 -4.05
N ILE A 149 8.08 22.78 -3.12
CA ILE A 149 8.86 21.56 -2.83
C ILE A 149 7.94 20.44 -2.33
N GLU A 150 7.01 20.74 -1.41
CA GLU A 150 6.01 19.78 -0.91
C GLU A 150 5.17 19.21 -2.05
N CYS A 151 4.76 20.04 -3.01
CA CYS A 151 4.01 19.61 -4.19
C CYS A 151 4.84 18.68 -5.09
N ILE A 152 6.10 19.04 -5.39
CA ILE A 152 7.00 18.22 -6.20
C ILE A 152 7.24 16.87 -5.52
N VAL A 153 7.52 16.86 -4.22
CA VAL A 153 7.72 15.63 -3.45
C VAL A 153 6.46 14.79 -3.41
N ALA A 154 5.27 15.39 -3.27
CA ALA A 154 4.00 14.66 -3.32
C ALA A 154 3.77 14.01 -4.69
N CYS A 155 4.15 14.66 -5.79
CA CYS A 155 4.10 14.06 -7.13
C CYS A 155 5.08 12.89 -7.26
N ILE A 156 6.32 13.05 -6.76
CA ILE A 156 7.33 11.98 -6.77
C ILE A 156 6.87 10.79 -5.93
N GLU A 157 6.30 11.04 -4.75
CA GLU A 157 5.75 10.02 -3.87
C GLU A 157 4.67 9.20 -4.58
N GLY A 158 3.67 9.87 -5.18
CA GLY A 158 2.58 9.20 -5.88
C GLY A 158 3.07 8.38 -7.08
N LEU A 159 3.98 8.93 -7.88
CA LEU A 159 4.60 8.19 -8.99
C LEU A 159 5.38 6.98 -8.49
N PHE A 160 6.19 7.16 -7.45
CA PHE A 160 7.03 6.10 -6.92
C PHE A 160 6.21 4.97 -6.29
N GLU A 161 5.15 5.29 -5.56
CA GLU A 161 4.21 4.31 -5.00
C GLU A 161 3.51 3.53 -6.11
N TRP A 162 3.05 4.24 -7.15
CA TRP A 162 2.43 3.63 -8.33
C TRP A 162 3.39 2.68 -9.05
N PHE A 163 4.61 3.12 -9.40
CA PHE A 163 5.62 2.27 -10.02
C PHE A 163 5.96 1.04 -9.17
N THR A 164 6.14 1.25 -7.87
CA THR A 164 6.49 0.20 -6.90
C THR A 164 5.39 -0.86 -6.83
N TYR A 165 4.12 -0.44 -6.88
CA TYR A 165 2.98 -1.34 -6.85
C TYR A 165 2.99 -2.32 -8.04
N TYR A 166 3.20 -1.83 -9.27
CA TYR A 166 3.31 -2.70 -10.45
C TYR A 166 4.62 -3.50 -10.46
N ALA A 167 5.74 -2.88 -10.04
CA ALA A 167 7.03 -3.55 -9.95
C ALA A 167 6.97 -4.80 -9.05
N PHE A 168 6.24 -4.73 -7.92
CA PHE A 168 6.05 -5.89 -7.04
C PHE A 168 5.22 -7.01 -7.66
N SER A 169 4.29 -6.70 -8.57
CA SER A 169 3.67 -7.74 -9.40
C SER A 169 4.70 -8.44 -10.31
N GLY A 170 5.64 -7.70 -10.88
CA GLY A 170 6.80 -8.28 -11.60
C GLY A 170 7.69 -9.15 -10.70
N VAL A 171 8.00 -8.68 -9.48
CA VAL A 171 8.79 -9.44 -8.50
C VAL A 171 8.10 -10.76 -8.15
N ALA A 172 6.77 -10.76 -8.05
CA ALA A 172 6.02 -11.99 -7.80
C ALA A 172 6.14 -13.01 -8.93
N ILE A 173 6.16 -12.54 -10.19
CA ILE A 173 6.25 -13.36 -11.39
C ILE A 173 7.66 -13.96 -11.54
N TYR A 174 8.71 -13.12 -11.52
CA TYR A 174 10.08 -13.53 -11.85
C TYR A 174 10.96 -13.85 -10.64
N GLY A 175 10.68 -13.26 -9.48
CA GLY A 175 11.53 -13.37 -8.30
C GLY A 175 12.81 -12.52 -8.35
N ASP A 176 12.85 -11.53 -9.25
CA ASP A 176 14.00 -10.63 -9.44
C ASP A 176 14.14 -9.61 -8.28
N ALA A 177 15.30 -8.96 -8.20
CA ALA A 177 15.52 -7.83 -7.30
C ALA A 177 14.65 -6.61 -7.69
N PHE A 178 14.41 -5.71 -6.74
CA PHE A 178 13.51 -4.56 -6.91
C PHE A 178 13.77 -3.74 -8.19
N ILE A 179 14.99 -3.21 -8.36
CA ILE A 179 15.33 -2.27 -9.43
C ILE A 179 15.23 -2.93 -10.82
N PRO A 180 15.83 -4.13 -11.07
CA PRO A 180 15.64 -4.84 -12.34
C PRO A 180 14.17 -5.13 -12.63
N SER A 181 13.39 -5.57 -11.63
CA SER A 181 11.98 -5.85 -11.80
C SER A 181 11.18 -4.61 -12.14
N ALA A 182 11.42 -3.48 -11.45
CA ALA A 182 10.76 -2.22 -11.72
C ALA A 182 11.03 -1.73 -13.15
N LYS A 183 12.29 -1.79 -13.59
CA LYS A 183 12.68 -1.40 -14.95
C LYS A 183 12.01 -2.30 -16.00
N ARG A 184 12.05 -3.63 -15.81
CA ARG A 184 11.41 -4.60 -16.72
C ARG A 184 9.90 -4.38 -16.80
N THR A 185 9.22 -4.34 -15.65
CA THR A 185 7.76 -4.15 -15.62
C THR A 185 7.35 -2.84 -16.28
N TRP A 186 8.12 -1.76 -16.06
CA TRP A 186 7.83 -0.48 -16.69
C TRP A 186 8.02 -0.52 -18.21
N THR A 187 9.13 -1.08 -18.69
CA THR A 187 9.37 -1.27 -20.12
C THR A 187 8.25 -2.11 -20.76
N LEU A 188 7.83 -3.21 -20.14
CA LEU A 188 6.73 -4.03 -20.64
C LEU A 188 5.41 -3.26 -20.74
N ILE A 189 5.06 -2.48 -19.71
CA ILE A 189 3.83 -1.69 -19.69
C ILE A 189 3.83 -0.65 -20.82
N GLN A 190 4.96 0.04 -21.03
CA GLN A 190 5.09 1.06 -22.07
C GLN A 190 5.12 0.47 -23.48
N ASP A 191 5.93 -0.58 -23.71
CA ASP A 191 6.07 -1.23 -25.02
C ASP A 191 4.76 -1.84 -25.52
N ARG A 192 3.82 -2.13 -24.62
CA ARG A 192 2.49 -2.65 -24.95
C ARG A 192 1.39 -1.62 -24.84
N GLY A 193 1.63 -0.40 -24.37
CA GLY A 193 0.56 0.59 -24.17
C GLY A 193 -0.47 0.21 -23.10
N VAL A 194 -0.10 -0.65 -22.14
CA VAL A 194 -1.00 -1.05 -21.03
C VAL A 194 -1.20 0.09 -20.03
N ASP A 195 -0.32 1.08 -20.05
CA ASP A 195 -0.44 2.33 -19.28
C ASP A 195 -1.76 3.05 -19.56
N ALA A 196 -2.26 3.04 -20.80
CA ALA A 196 -3.57 3.60 -21.14
C ALA A 196 -4.71 2.93 -20.35
N ILE A 197 -4.71 1.59 -20.28
CA ILE A 197 -5.72 0.83 -19.51
C ILE A 197 -5.57 1.08 -18.01
N ILE A 198 -4.32 1.20 -17.53
CA ILE A 198 -4.05 1.49 -16.12
C ILE A 198 -4.56 2.89 -15.75
N ASN A 199 -4.40 3.89 -16.62
CA ASN A 199 -4.87 5.25 -16.37
C ASN A 199 -6.40 5.35 -16.30
N ASP A 200 -7.12 4.51 -17.05
CA ASP A 200 -8.59 4.42 -16.99
C ASP A 200 -9.10 3.58 -15.80
N ASN A 201 -8.21 2.98 -15.00
CA ASN A 201 -8.59 2.11 -13.90
C ASN A 201 -9.01 2.89 -12.64
N LEU A 202 -10.32 2.93 -12.38
CA LEU A 202 -10.88 3.58 -11.19
C LEU A 202 -10.80 2.73 -9.90
N ILE A 203 -10.45 1.44 -9.98
CA ILE A 203 -10.51 0.52 -8.82
C ILE A 203 -9.59 0.99 -7.69
N GLY A 204 -8.38 1.44 -8.02
CA GLY A 204 -7.43 1.99 -7.03
C GLY A 204 -8.00 3.20 -6.30
N ASN A 205 -8.59 4.14 -7.04
CA ASN A 205 -9.15 5.37 -6.49
C ASN A 205 -10.35 5.08 -5.57
N VAL A 206 -11.25 4.16 -5.96
CA VAL A 206 -12.40 3.78 -5.14
C VAL A 206 -11.96 3.10 -3.84
N LEU A 207 -10.96 2.21 -3.91
CA LEU A 207 -10.41 1.57 -2.71
C LEU A 207 -9.71 2.58 -1.81
N PHE A 208 -8.97 3.54 -2.36
CA PHE A 208 -8.37 4.62 -1.58
C PHE A 208 -9.42 5.47 -0.84
N MET A 209 -10.51 5.86 -1.52
CA MET A 209 -11.63 6.57 -0.87
C MET A 209 -12.28 5.73 0.24
N GLY A 210 -12.39 4.41 0.06
CA GLY A 210 -12.85 3.49 1.10
C GLY A 210 -11.93 3.49 2.32
N GLY A 211 -10.61 3.46 2.11
CA GLY A 211 -9.61 3.54 3.18
C GLY A 211 -9.66 4.86 3.94
N LEU A 212 -9.82 5.97 3.22
CA LEU A 212 -10.03 7.30 3.83
C LEU A 212 -11.30 7.33 4.70
N LEU A 213 -12.40 6.80 4.20
CA LEU A 213 -13.67 6.75 4.94
C LEU A 213 -13.53 5.93 6.23
N VAL A 214 -12.92 4.74 6.16
CA VAL A 214 -12.69 3.90 7.35
C VAL A 214 -11.73 4.58 8.33
N GLY A 215 -10.70 5.26 7.83
CA GLY A 215 -9.79 6.06 8.64
C GLY A 215 -10.52 7.18 9.38
N VAL A 216 -11.34 7.97 8.68
CA VAL A 216 -12.12 9.07 9.26
C VAL A 216 -13.11 8.56 10.31
N LEU A 217 -13.83 7.47 10.03
CA LEU A 217 -14.75 6.87 11.01
C LEU A 217 -14.02 6.37 12.26
N SER A 218 -12.86 5.72 12.08
CA SER A 218 -12.03 5.25 13.21
C SER A 218 -11.52 6.42 14.05
N SER A 219 -11.11 7.49 13.39
CA SER A 219 -10.68 8.74 14.03
C SER A 219 -11.81 9.42 14.81
N LEU A 220 -13.02 9.46 14.25
CA LEU A 220 -14.21 9.98 14.91
C LEU A 220 -14.55 9.17 16.17
N LEU A 221 -14.49 7.84 16.10
CA LEU A 221 -14.71 6.98 17.27
C LEU A 221 -13.64 7.22 18.36
N GLY A 222 -12.38 7.38 17.97
CA GLY A 222 -11.30 7.75 18.88
C GLY A 222 -11.54 9.11 19.56
N PHE A 223 -12.03 10.11 18.81
CA PHE A 223 -12.40 11.41 19.36
C PHE A 223 -13.57 11.32 20.35
N VAL A 224 -14.64 10.60 19.98
CA VAL A 224 -15.80 10.38 20.87
C VAL A 224 -15.37 9.68 22.16
N TYR A 225 -14.49 8.68 22.08
CA TYR A 225 -13.92 8.02 23.25
C TYR A 225 -13.23 9.02 24.20
N LEU A 226 -12.41 9.94 23.67
CA LEU A 226 -11.75 10.96 24.49
C LEU A 226 -12.74 11.88 25.21
N GLN A 227 -13.85 12.25 24.55
CA GLN A 227 -14.87 13.12 25.12
C GLN A 227 -15.70 12.43 26.20
N VAL A 228 -16.03 11.15 26.02
CA VAL A 228 -16.89 10.38 26.94
C VAL A 228 -16.09 9.84 28.14
N ALA A 229 -14.92 9.25 27.89
CA ALA A 229 -14.13 8.60 28.93
C ALA A 229 -13.29 9.58 29.76
N GLN A 230 -13.04 10.78 29.24
CA GLN A 230 -12.21 11.84 29.86
C GLN A 230 -10.97 11.29 30.57
N PRO A 231 -10.10 10.56 29.85
CA PRO A 231 -8.98 9.88 30.48
C PRO A 231 -7.97 10.90 31.04
N ALA A 232 -7.38 10.58 32.20
CA ALA A 232 -6.44 11.47 32.90
C ALA A 232 -5.25 11.93 32.04
N TYR A 233 -4.80 11.12 31.08
CA TYR A 233 -3.70 11.49 30.17
C TYR A 233 -4.07 12.57 29.14
N ASN A 234 -5.36 12.84 28.91
CA ASN A 234 -5.84 13.86 27.98
C ASN A 234 -6.62 14.99 28.70
N ALA A 235 -6.39 15.19 30.00
CA ALA A 235 -7.09 16.22 30.78
C ALA A 235 -6.95 17.63 30.19
N ASN A 236 -5.79 17.94 29.59
CA ASN A 236 -5.50 19.23 28.98
C ASN A 236 -5.82 19.28 27.47
N GLY A 237 -6.38 18.23 26.88
CA GLY A 237 -6.71 18.13 25.45
C GLY A 237 -5.50 18.03 24.50
N GLY A 238 -4.27 18.20 24.98
CA GLY A 238 -3.06 18.20 24.15
C GLY A 238 -2.73 16.89 23.43
N MET A 239 -3.29 15.75 23.89
CA MET A 239 -3.09 14.43 23.26
C MET A 239 -4.16 14.11 22.22
N THR A 240 -5.19 14.94 22.10
CA THR A 240 -6.30 14.74 21.16
C THR A 240 -5.82 14.57 19.71
N PRO A 241 -4.95 15.45 19.15
CA PRO A 241 -4.50 15.30 17.77
C PRO A 241 -3.72 14.00 17.52
N VAL A 242 -2.94 13.56 18.51
CA VAL A 242 -2.14 12.33 18.43
C VAL A 242 -3.03 11.10 18.40
N VAL A 243 -4.00 11.00 19.31
CA VAL A 243 -4.93 9.87 19.37
C VAL A 243 -5.79 9.80 18.11
N VAL A 244 -6.33 10.94 17.67
CA VAL A 244 -7.14 11.06 16.44
C VAL A 244 -6.34 10.61 15.21
N LEU A 245 -5.07 11.01 15.10
CA LEU A 245 -4.17 10.60 14.03
C LEU A 245 -3.85 9.10 14.09
N VAL A 246 -3.54 8.56 15.26
CA VAL A 246 -3.25 7.13 15.44
C VAL A 246 -4.46 6.27 15.07
N CYS A 247 -5.66 6.65 15.51
CA CYS A 247 -6.90 5.97 15.13
C CYS A 247 -7.15 6.02 13.61
N PHE A 248 -6.88 7.16 12.96
CA PHE A 248 -6.97 7.29 11.51
C PHE A 248 -5.97 6.37 10.78
N LEU A 249 -4.71 6.34 11.21
CA LEU A 249 -3.66 5.52 10.60
C LEU A 249 -3.94 4.03 10.76
N ILE A 250 -4.36 3.59 11.94
CA ILE A 250 -4.72 2.18 12.18
C ILE A 250 -5.93 1.81 11.32
N GLY A 251 -7.02 2.58 11.37
CA GLY A 251 -8.23 2.30 10.59
C GLY A 251 -7.97 2.23 9.09
N SER A 252 -7.24 3.20 8.54
CA SER A 252 -6.89 3.22 7.11
C SER A 252 -5.97 2.05 6.73
N SER A 253 -4.95 1.74 7.55
CA SER A 253 -4.05 0.60 7.30
C SER A 253 -4.78 -0.74 7.24
N MET A 254 -5.73 -0.98 8.16
CA MET A 254 -6.52 -2.21 8.20
C MET A 254 -7.38 -2.37 6.93
N PHE A 255 -7.99 -1.29 6.46
CA PHE A 255 -8.75 -1.33 5.21
C PHE A 255 -7.84 -1.60 4.02
N SER A 256 -6.69 -0.92 3.94
CA SER A 256 -5.71 -1.10 2.85
C SER A 256 -5.24 -2.55 2.72
N THR A 257 -5.05 -3.26 3.84
CA THR A 257 -4.68 -4.69 3.83
C THR A 257 -5.74 -5.57 3.15
N ILE A 258 -7.03 -5.29 3.39
CA ILE A 258 -8.13 -6.04 2.74
C ILE A 258 -8.27 -5.61 1.27
N ALA A 259 -8.22 -4.31 1.00
CA ALA A 259 -8.29 -3.75 -0.35
C ALA A 259 -7.22 -4.34 -1.28
N THR A 260 -6.05 -4.64 -0.72
CA THR A 260 -4.93 -5.30 -1.42
C THR A 260 -5.35 -6.61 -2.09
N VAL A 261 -6.33 -7.34 -1.57
CA VAL A 261 -6.81 -8.59 -2.19
C VAL A 261 -7.35 -8.35 -3.61
N ILE A 262 -8.11 -7.27 -3.78
CA ILE A 262 -8.73 -6.91 -5.05
C ILE A 262 -7.72 -6.19 -5.94
N SER A 263 -7.05 -5.17 -5.41
CA SER A 263 -6.12 -4.36 -6.20
C SER A 263 -4.91 -5.17 -6.69
N SER A 264 -4.49 -6.20 -5.97
CA SER A 264 -3.39 -7.08 -6.42
C SER A 264 -3.79 -7.86 -7.67
N GLY A 265 -4.99 -8.45 -7.68
CA GLY A 265 -5.44 -9.20 -8.84
C GLY A 265 -5.57 -8.34 -10.09
N VAL A 266 -6.05 -7.10 -9.94
CA VAL A 266 -6.18 -6.16 -11.06
C VAL A 266 -4.80 -5.78 -11.60
N ALA A 267 -3.89 -5.29 -10.76
CA ALA A 267 -2.57 -4.84 -11.20
C ALA A 267 -1.74 -5.98 -11.78
N THR A 268 -1.77 -7.17 -11.16
CA THR A 268 -1.04 -8.32 -11.71
C THR A 268 -1.60 -8.75 -13.04
N THR A 269 -2.93 -8.71 -13.24
CA THR A 269 -3.51 -9.03 -14.55
C THR A 269 -3.04 -8.03 -15.62
N PHE A 270 -2.87 -6.75 -15.30
CA PHE A 270 -2.28 -5.77 -16.23
C PHE A 270 -0.82 -6.08 -16.56
N VAL A 271 0.00 -6.43 -15.56
CA VAL A 271 1.40 -6.83 -15.80
C VAL A 271 1.48 -8.11 -16.63
N CYS A 272 0.63 -9.10 -16.34
CA CYS A 272 0.56 -10.33 -17.13
C CYS A 272 0.05 -10.11 -18.56
N LEU A 273 -0.87 -9.16 -18.75
CA LEU A 273 -1.34 -8.74 -20.08
C LEU A 273 -0.22 -8.08 -20.89
N ALA A 274 0.60 -7.24 -20.25
CA ALA A 274 1.78 -6.66 -20.88
C ALA A 274 2.83 -7.71 -21.26
N GLU A 275 2.97 -8.77 -20.46
CA GLU A 275 3.92 -9.85 -20.74
C GLU A 275 3.48 -10.75 -21.90
N ASP A 276 2.29 -11.35 -21.80
CA ASP A 276 1.76 -12.28 -22.80
C ASP A 276 0.24 -12.10 -22.95
N PRO A 277 -0.21 -11.33 -23.97
CA PRO A 277 -1.64 -11.18 -24.24
C PRO A 277 -2.28 -12.47 -24.80
N ASP A 278 -1.52 -13.36 -25.43
CA ASP A 278 -2.03 -14.63 -25.96
C ASP A 278 -2.37 -15.64 -24.85
N ALA A 279 -1.72 -15.55 -23.69
CA ALA A 279 -2.14 -16.28 -22.49
C ALA A 279 -3.56 -15.88 -22.05
N LEU A 280 -3.93 -14.60 -22.14
CA LEU A 280 -5.30 -14.16 -21.82
C LEU A 280 -6.31 -14.69 -22.83
N ARG A 281 -5.95 -14.71 -24.12
CA ARG A 281 -6.81 -15.28 -25.18
C ARG A 281 -7.17 -16.74 -24.91
N ARG A 282 -6.24 -17.52 -24.36
CA ARG A 282 -6.43 -18.94 -24.02
C ARG A 282 -7.24 -19.15 -22.75
N THR A 283 -7.05 -18.32 -21.73
CA THR A 283 -7.69 -18.50 -20.41
C THR A 283 -9.03 -17.80 -20.31
N GLN A 284 -9.18 -16.61 -20.90
CA GLN A 284 -10.39 -15.79 -20.85
C GLN A 284 -10.65 -15.07 -22.19
N PRO A 285 -11.14 -15.80 -23.20
CA PRO A 285 -11.32 -15.26 -24.55
C PRO A 285 -12.30 -14.07 -24.59
N MET A 286 -13.36 -14.09 -23.77
CA MET A 286 -14.32 -12.96 -23.73
C MET A 286 -13.71 -11.67 -23.17
N LEU A 287 -12.83 -11.77 -22.17
CA LEU A 287 -12.14 -10.59 -21.63
C LEU A 287 -11.12 -10.06 -22.65
N PHE A 288 -10.36 -10.96 -23.29
CA PHE A 288 -9.42 -10.61 -24.35
C PHE A 288 -10.11 -9.86 -25.50
N GLU A 289 -11.26 -10.36 -25.95
CA GLU A 289 -12.00 -9.74 -27.05
C GLU A 289 -12.45 -8.32 -26.70
N LYS A 290 -12.99 -8.11 -25.50
CA LYS A 290 -13.39 -6.78 -25.02
C LYS A 290 -12.20 -5.82 -24.93
N ILE A 291 -11.02 -6.30 -24.53
CA ILE A 291 -9.78 -5.50 -24.50
C ILE A 291 -9.34 -5.18 -25.92
N ARG A 292 -9.37 -6.15 -26.85
CA ARG A 292 -9.00 -5.95 -28.25
C ARG A 292 -9.88 -4.89 -28.94
N GLU A 293 -11.18 -4.91 -28.68
CA GLU A 293 -12.13 -3.94 -29.23
C GLU A 293 -11.90 -2.52 -28.70
N THR A 294 -11.58 -2.39 -27.41
CA THR A 294 -11.47 -1.08 -26.75
C THR A 294 -10.05 -0.49 -26.84
N TRP A 295 -9.02 -1.34 -26.79
CA TRP A 295 -7.59 -0.97 -26.82
C TRP A 295 -6.81 -1.91 -27.77
N PRO A 296 -6.95 -1.76 -29.09
CA PRO A 296 -6.32 -2.66 -30.07
C PRO A 296 -4.79 -2.63 -30.03
N GLN A 297 -4.19 -1.50 -29.64
CA GLN A 297 -2.75 -1.31 -29.53
C GLN A 297 -2.11 -2.27 -28.52
N VAL A 298 -2.83 -2.62 -27.45
CA VAL A 298 -2.35 -3.53 -26.40
C VAL A 298 -2.19 -4.96 -26.89
N VAL A 299 -3.01 -5.37 -27.86
CA VAL A 299 -3.01 -6.72 -28.40
C VAL A 299 -2.04 -6.86 -29.58
N GLN A 300 -1.86 -5.80 -30.36
CA GLN A 300 -0.98 -5.81 -31.53
C GLN A 300 0.50 -5.69 -31.14
N GLY A 301 0.80 -5.09 -29.99
CA GLY A 301 2.16 -4.67 -29.65
C GLY A 301 2.60 -3.49 -30.52
N ILE A 302 3.59 -2.73 -30.04
CA ILE A 302 4.27 -1.71 -30.84
C ILE A 302 5.31 -2.39 -31.74
#